data_AF-A0A202B999-F1
#
_entry.id   AF-A0A202B999-F1
#
_cell.length_a   1.000
_cell.length_b   1.000
_cell.length_c   1.000
_cell.angle_alpha   90.00
_cell.angle_beta   90.00
_cell.angle_gamma   90.00
#
_symmetry.space_group_name_H-M   'P 1'
#
loop_
_entity.id
_entity.type
_entity.pdbx_description
1 polymer ?
#
loop_
_entity_poly.entity_id
_entity_poly.type
_entity_poly.pdbx_seq_one_letter_code
_entity_poly.pdbx_strand_id
1 'polypeptide(L)'
;MKLRGILAILALAAAGNAILSAPALADGWRDGDAWTWQQHQWHPEAHPYYLHAMSDLRLARDLLARPDYPRVMDDERHAVDEINKALRKMRDAAIDDGKDIDDRMPPDARWRPDDRFHQARMLLDKARQDATHREDDPYLRSLQRDIVHHIDEARRAVDVAVSDALR
;
A
#
# COMPACT_ATOMS: atom_id res chain seq x y z
N MET A 1 -30.74 25.01 -72.62
CA MET A 1 -31.62 24.88 -71.43
C MET A 1 -31.15 23.71 -70.58
N LYS A 2 -30.82 23.97 -69.30
CA LYS A 2 -30.83 23.05 -68.12
C LYS A 2 -29.87 21.83 -68.14
N LEU A 3 -29.22 21.36 -67.08
CA LEU A 3 -29.03 21.78 -65.68
C LEU A 3 -27.77 21.00 -65.16
N ARG A 4 -27.06 21.57 -64.19
CA ARG A 4 -25.91 20.98 -63.48
C ARG A 4 -26.35 19.84 -62.54
N GLY A 5 -25.53 18.80 -62.38
CA GLY A 5 -25.69 17.73 -61.39
C GLY A 5 -24.32 17.25 -60.88
N ILE A 6 -24.20 17.15 -59.56
CA ILE A 6 -22.98 17.18 -58.75
C ILE A 6 -22.34 15.79 -58.58
N LEU A 7 -20.99 15.80 -58.49
CA LEU A 7 -20.10 14.69 -58.13
C LEU A 7 -20.46 14.05 -56.78
N ALA A 8 -20.49 12.73 -56.70
CA ALA A 8 -20.31 11.99 -55.45
C ALA A 8 -19.34 10.83 -55.70
N ILE A 9 -18.12 10.98 -55.17
CA ILE A 9 -17.08 9.96 -55.09
C ILE A 9 -17.25 9.27 -53.74
N LEU A 10 -17.34 7.94 -53.74
CA LEU A 10 -17.11 7.13 -52.55
C LEU A 10 -16.32 5.89 -52.98
N ALA A 11 -15.00 6.02 -52.95
CA ALA A 11 -14.07 4.91 -53.00
C ALA A 11 -13.86 4.42 -51.56
N LEU A 12 -14.34 3.22 -51.26
CA LEU A 12 -14.11 2.56 -49.98
C LEU A 12 -12.71 1.92 -50.03
N ALA A 13 -11.71 2.60 -49.47
CA ALA A 13 -10.37 2.05 -49.31
C ALA A 13 -10.29 1.23 -48.02
N ALA A 14 -10.08 -0.08 -48.17
CA ALA A 14 -9.62 -0.95 -47.11
C ALA A 14 -8.09 -0.91 -47.05
N ALA A 15 -7.50 -0.47 -45.94
CA ALA A 15 -6.16 -0.88 -45.48
C ALA A 15 -5.83 -0.29 -44.10
N GLY A 16 -5.46 -1.16 -43.16
CA GLY A 16 -4.56 -0.82 -42.07
C GLY A 16 -5.20 -0.36 -40.75
N ASN A 17 -5.68 -1.31 -39.94
CA ASN A 17 -5.65 -1.11 -38.49
C ASN A 17 -4.17 -1.16 -38.04
N ALA A 18 -3.47 -0.03 -38.15
CA ALA A 18 -2.29 0.20 -37.35
C ALA A 18 -2.76 0.38 -35.91
N ILE A 19 -2.72 -0.70 -35.12
CA ILE A 19 -2.72 -0.61 -33.67
C ILE A 19 -1.47 0.18 -33.33
N LEU A 20 -1.64 1.48 -33.07
CA LEU A 20 -0.61 2.31 -32.49
C LEU A 20 -0.28 1.72 -31.13
N SER A 21 0.80 0.95 -31.06
CA SER A 21 1.51 0.73 -29.80
C SER A 21 1.93 2.11 -29.32
N ALA A 22 1.25 2.65 -28.31
CA ALA A 22 1.61 3.92 -27.69
C ALA A 22 2.67 3.65 -26.62
N PRO A 23 3.91 4.16 -26.74
CA PRO A 23 4.83 4.29 -25.63
C PRO A 23 4.73 5.73 -25.12
N ALA A 24 3.72 6.06 -24.31
CA ALA A 24 3.51 7.46 -23.90
C ALA A 24 2.68 7.64 -22.62
N LEU A 25 3.02 6.95 -21.53
CA LEU A 25 2.48 7.29 -20.19
C LEU A 25 3.54 7.35 -19.07
N ALA A 26 4.82 7.12 -19.38
CA ALA A 26 5.88 7.08 -18.36
C ALA A 26 6.48 8.45 -17.97
N ASP A 27 6.23 9.53 -18.71
CA ASP A 27 6.97 10.80 -18.56
C ASP A 27 6.24 11.92 -17.79
N GLY A 28 5.12 11.62 -17.11
CA GLY A 28 4.24 12.65 -16.53
C GLY A 28 4.21 12.78 -15.02
N TRP A 29 4.68 11.77 -14.27
CA TRP A 29 4.43 11.70 -12.83
C TRP A 29 5.35 12.62 -12.01
N ARG A 30 4.78 13.47 -11.16
CA ARG A 30 5.49 14.31 -10.18
C ARG A 30 5.19 13.82 -8.76
N ASP A 31 6.16 13.98 -7.87
CA ASP A 31 5.98 13.73 -6.43
C ASP A 31 4.72 14.46 -5.91
N GLY A 32 3.70 13.69 -5.52
CA GLY A 32 2.41 14.20 -5.01
C GLY A 32 1.21 14.04 -5.96
N ASP A 33 1.41 13.59 -7.20
CA ASP A 33 0.31 13.29 -8.12
C ASP A 33 -0.50 12.06 -7.67
N ALA A 34 -1.80 12.06 -7.97
CA ALA A 34 -2.74 11.02 -7.50
C ALA A 34 -2.45 9.64 -8.11
N TRP A 35 -2.56 8.60 -7.27
CA TRP A 35 -2.40 7.21 -7.68
C TRP A 35 -3.50 6.82 -8.66
N THR A 36 -3.15 6.34 -9.86
CA THR A 36 -4.13 5.80 -10.81
C THR A 36 -3.77 4.38 -11.23
N TRP A 37 -4.65 3.43 -10.90
CA TRP A 37 -4.53 1.99 -11.17
C TRP A 37 -4.36 1.59 -12.63
N GLN A 38 -4.52 2.54 -13.54
CA GLN A 38 -4.39 2.36 -14.98
C GLN A 38 -2.95 2.57 -15.47
N GLN A 39 -2.08 3.20 -14.68
CA GLN A 39 -0.74 3.58 -15.10
C GLN A 39 0.35 2.57 -14.70
N HIS A 40 0.15 1.81 -13.62
CA HIS A 40 1.13 0.82 -13.13
C HIS A 40 0.48 -0.54 -12.90
N GLN A 41 0.94 -1.53 -13.65
CA GLN A 41 0.60 -2.93 -13.40
C GLN A 41 1.49 -3.45 -12.26
N TRP A 42 0.87 -3.89 -11.16
CA TRP A 42 1.59 -4.51 -10.05
C TRP A 42 2.08 -5.92 -10.44
N HIS A 43 3.36 -6.17 -10.18
CA HIS A 43 4.04 -7.44 -10.41
C HIS A 43 4.50 -8.00 -9.05
N PRO A 44 3.67 -8.76 -8.31
CA PRO A 44 4.02 -9.24 -6.97
C PRO A 44 5.33 -10.05 -6.95
N GLU A 45 5.65 -10.75 -8.05
CA GLU A 45 6.89 -11.47 -8.26
C GLU A 45 8.14 -10.58 -8.24
N ALA A 46 8.01 -9.30 -8.61
CA ALA A 46 9.10 -8.33 -8.63
C ALA A 46 9.31 -7.66 -7.28
N HIS A 47 8.32 -7.72 -6.39
CA HIS A 47 8.31 -6.98 -5.13
C HIS A 47 7.85 -7.84 -3.93
N PRO A 48 8.47 -9.00 -3.67
CA PRO A 48 8.07 -9.91 -2.59
C PRO A 48 8.19 -9.26 -1.20
N TYR A 49 9.09 -8.29 -1.04
CA TYR A 49 9.32 -7.59 0.23
C TYR A 49 8.09 -6.83 0.72
N TYR A 50 7.30 -6.21 -0.16
CA TYR A 50 6.07 -5.55 0.29
C TYR A 50 5.02 -6.54 0.78
N LEU A 51 4.95 -7.75 0.21
CA LEU A 51 4.02 -8.79 0.69
C LEU A 51 4.42 -9.29 2.10
N HIS A 52 5.73 -9.41 2.36
CA HIS A 52 6.24 -9.69 3.71
C HIS A 52 5.91 -8.56 4.68
N ALA A 53 6.19 -7.30 4.29
CA ALA A 53 5.87 -6.14 5.11
C ALA A 53 4.37 -6.04 5.43
N MET A 54 3.49 -6.26 4.46
CA MET A 54 2.03 -6.30 4.67
C MET A 54 1.61 -7.39 5.64
N SER A 55 2.24 -8.57 5.57
CA SER A 55 1.92 -9.68 6.47
C SER A 55 2.33 -9.36 7.90
N ASP A 56 3.54 -8.82 8.10
CA ASP A 56 4.03 -8.42 9.42
C ASP A 56 3.22 -7.26 10.01
N LEU A 57 2.80 -6.28 9.19
CA LEU A 57 1.95 -5.18 9.63
C LEU A 57 0.57 -5.65 10.11
N ARG A 58 -0.06 -6.59 9.41
CA ARG A 58 -1.34 -7.17 9.86
C ARG A 58 -1.19 -7.89 11.19
N LEU A 59 -0.15 -8.70 11.34
CA LEU A 59 0.14 -9.38 12.60
C LEU A 59 0.40 -8.39 13.74
N ALA A 60 1.18 -7.33 13.49
CA ALA A 60 1.44 -6.28 14.48
C ALA A 60 0.15 -5.55 14.88
N ARG A 61 -0.73 -5.26 13.92
CA ARG A 61 -2.03 -4.67 14.21
C ARG A 61 -2.87 -5.60 15.06
N ASP A 62 -2.96 -6.88 14.73
CA ASP A 62 -3.85 -7.80 15.44
C ASP A 62 -3.38 -8.04 16.89
N LEU A 63 -2.06 -7.95 17.13
CA LEU A 63 -1.45 -7.89 18.46
C LEU A 63 -1.88 -6.66 19.28
N LEU A 64 -2.02 -5.52 18.62
CA LEU A 64 -2.32 -4.23 19.25
C LEU A 64 -3.82 -3.95 19.34
N ALA A 65 -4.64 -4.34 18.37
CA ALA A 65 -6.04 -3.97 18.27
C ALA A 65 -6.95 -4.87 19.15
N ARG A 66 -6.67 -4.95 20.46
CA ARG A 66 -7.36 -5.83 21.41
C ARG A 66 -8.57 -5.15 22.08
N PRO A 67 -9.81 -5.49 21.70
CA PRO A 67 -11.00 -4.90 22.32
C PRO A 67 -11.27 -5.44 23.73
N ASP A 68 -10.67 -6.57 24.10
CA ASP A 68 -10.86 -7.28 25.38
C ASP A 68 -9.97 -6.75 26.52
N TYR A 69 -9.03 -5.86 26.22
CA TYR A 69 -8.17 -5.23 27.22
C TYR A 69 -8.76 -3.90 27.71
N PRO A 70 -9.12 -3.76 29.00
CA PRO A 70 -9.84 -2.58 29.51
C PRO A 70 -9.06 -1.26 29.41
N ARG A 71 -7.73 -1.32 29.24
CA ARG A 71 -6.86 -0.16 29.04
C ARG A 71 -6.25 -0.22 27.64
N VAL A 72 -7.00 0.25 26.65
CA VAL A 72 -6.41 0.64 25.38
C VAL A 72 -5.87 2.06 25.56
N MET A 73 -4.55 2.20 25.53
CA MET A 73 -3.89 3.50 25.66
C MET A 73 -4.04 4.33 24.37
N ASP A 74 -3.96 5.66 24.48
CA ASP A 74 -4.01 6.54 23.29
C ASP A 74 -2.90 6.18 22.28
N ASP A 75 -1.70 5.87 22.76
CA ASP A 75 -0.57 5.48 21.91
C ASP A 75 -0.77 4.12 21.23
N GLU A 76 -1.46 3.18 21.86
CA GLU A 76 -1.82 1.90 21.24
C GLU A 76 -2.81 2.11 20.08
N ARG A 77 -3.82 2.98 20.27
CA ARG A 77 -4.72 3.37 19.17
C ARG A 77 -3.96 4.06 18.05
N HIS A 78 -3.08 4.98 18.41
CA HIS A 78 -2.27 5.70 17.43
C HIS A 78 -1.39 4.75 16.61
N ALA A 79 -0.75 3.77 17.26
CA ALA A 79 0.03 2.75 16.57
C ALA A 79 -0.81 1.95 15.57
N VAL A 80 -2.02 1.51 15.97
CA VAL A 80 -2.96 0.81 15.09
C VAL A 80 -3.38 1.69 13.90
N ASP A 81 -3.65 2.97 14.14
CA ASP A 81 -4.04 3.91 13.08
C ASP A 81 -2.93 4.11 12.05
N GLU A 82 -1.68 4.24 12.49
CA GLU A 82 -0.53 4.36 11.61
C GLU A 82 -0.27 3.08 10.80
N ILE A 83 -0.41 1.91 11.42
CA ILE A 83 -0.36 0.62 10.70
C ILE A 83 -1.44 0.57 9.61
N ASN A 84 -2.67 0.98 9.93
CA ASN A 84 -3.75 0.99 8.95
C ASN A 84 -3.50 2.00 7.82
N LYS A 85 -2.84 3.14 8.08
CA LYS A 85 -2.41 4.07 7.03
C LYS A 85 -1.36 3.45 6.11
N ALA A 86 -0.36 2.76 6.67
CA ALA A 86 0.63 2.03 5.88
C ALA A 86 0.00 0.95 4.98
N LEU A 87 -0.90 0.13 5.54
CA LEU A 87 -1.62 -0.92 4.79
C LEU A 87 -2.49 -0.33 3.69
N ARG A 88 -3.20 0.78 3.96
CA ARG A 88 -3.97 1.49 2.93
C ARG A 88 -3.08 2.04 1.83
N LYS A 89 -1.92 2.62 2.14
CA LYS A 89 -0.95 3.10 1.15
C LYS A 89 -0.44 1.96 0.26
N MET A 90 -0.10 0.81 0.84
CA MET A 90 0.30 -0.39 0.09
C MET A 90 -0.84 -0.86 -0.83
N ARG A 91 -2.06 -1.02 -0.31
CA ARG A 91 -3.22 -1.40 -1.11
C ARG A 91 -3.49 -0.38 -2.22
N ASP A 92 -3.52 0.90 -1.88
CA ASP A 92 -3.71 2.03 -2.79
C ASP A 92 -2.65 2.03 -3.89
N ALA A 93 -1.51 1.37 -3.66
CA ALA A 93 -0.47 1.16 -4.63
C ALA A 93 -0.61 -0.08 -5.53
N ALA A 94 -1.81 -0.68 -5.58
CA ALA A 94 -2.06 -2.00 -6.16
C ALA A 94 -1.19 -3.13 -5.62
N ILE A 95 -0.52 -2.91 -4.48
CA ILE A 95 0.14 -3.97 -3.74
C ILE A 95 -0.97 -4.72 -3.01
N ASP A 96 -1.44 -5.78 -3.64
CA ASP A 96 -2.49 -6.63 -3.10
C ASP A 96 -1.94 -8.04 -2.88
N ASP A 97 -2.12 -8.55 -1.67
CA ASP A 97 -1.82 -9.94 -1.31
C ASP A 97 -3.08 -10.82 -1.29
N GLY A 98 -4.21 -10.29 -1.79
CA GLY A 98 -5.52 -10.92 -1.85
C GLY A 98 -6.23 -10.99 -0.50
N LYS A 99 -5.66 -10.37 0.56
CA LYS A 99 -6.25 -10.36 1.90
C LYS A 99 -6.91 -9.02 2.18
N ASP A 100 -8.12 -9.06 2.71
CA ASP A 100 -8.80 -7.86 3.18
C ASP A 100 -7.93 -7.16 4.23
N ILE A 101 -7.84 -5.84 4.13
CA ILE A 101 -7.14 -5.05 5.13
C ILE A 101 -7.89 -5.10 6.45
N ASP A 102 -9.22 -5.17 6.46
CA ASP A 102 -10.00 -5.12 7.69
C ASP A 102 -10.14 -6.49 8.38
N ASP A 103 -9.74 -7.57 7.69
CA ASP A 103 -9.69 -8.91 8.27
C ASP A 103 -8.64 -9.00 9.37
N ARG A 104 -9.05 -9.53 10.53
CA ARG A 104 -8.22 -9.65 11.72
C ARG A 104 -8.14 -11.09 12.16
N MET A 105 -6.93 -11.58 12.37
CA MET A 105 -6.75 -12.87 13.00
C MET A 105 -7.02 -12.77 14.51
N PRO A 106 -7.69 -13.76 15.11
CA PRO A 106 -7.80 -13.82 16.56
C PRO A 106 -6.39 -13.94 17.16
N PRO A 107 -6.07 -13.17 18.21
CA PRO A 107 -4.75 -13.22 18.83
C PRO A 107 -4.49 -14.61 19.45
N ASP A 108 -3.22 -15.04 19.47
CA ASP A 108 -2.85 -16.26 20.19
C ASP A 108 -3.16 -16.05 21.69
N ALA A 109 -4.04 -16.90 22.22
CA ALA A 109 -4.55 -16.80 23.59
C ALA A 109 -3.47 -16.97 24.67
N ARG A 110 -2.25 -17.38 24.30
CA ARG A 110 -1.14 -17.64 25.23
C ARG A 110 -0.31 -16.40 25.60
N TRP A 111 -0.56 -15.24 24.99
CA TRP A 111 0.32 -14.08 25.15
C TRP A 111 -0.02 -13.21 26.37
N ARG A 112 1.02 -12.84 27.14
CA ARG A 112 0.90 -11.84 28.19
C ARG A 112 0.75 -10.43 27.58
N PRO A 113 0.07 -9.50 28.26
CA PRO A 113 -0.18 -8.16 27.73
C PRO A 113 1.08 -7.33 27.44
N ASP A 114 2.17 -7.56 28.16
CA ASP A 114 3.48 -6.95 27.97
C ASP A 114 4.23 -7.56 26.78
N ASP A 115 4.15 -8.89 26.62
CA ASP A 115 4.79 -9.59 25.51
C ASP A 115 4.27 -9.12 24.15
N ARG A 116 2.98 -8.77 24.06
CA ARG A 116 2.35 -8.38 22.79
C ARG A 116 2.97 -7.11 22.19
N PHE A 117 3.32 -6.13 23.01
CA PHE A 117 3.90 -4.87 22.53
C PHE A 117 5.32 -5.11 22.02
N HIS A 118 6.10 -5.94 22.71
CA HIS A 118 7.42 -6.34 22.23
C HIS A 118 7.34 -7.13 20.91
N GLN A 119 6.38 -8.05 20.78
CA GLN A 119 6.18 -8.77 19.52
C GLN A 119 5.73 -7.85 18.38
N ALA A 120 4.78 -6.94 18.65
CA ALA A 120 4.34 -5.95 17.67
C ALA A 120 5.52 -5.07 17.23
N ARG A 121 6.37 -4.65 18.17
CA ARG A 121 7.57 -3.86 17.89
C ARG A 121 8.57 -4.60 17.01
N MET A 122 8.76 -5.90 17.22
CA MET A 122 9.61 -6.76 16.37
C MET A 122 9.04 -6.93 14.97
N LEU A 123 7.73 -7.12 14.83
CA LEU A 123 7.07 -7.21 13.53
C LEU A 123 7.16 -5.89 12.76
N LEU A 124 7.01 -4.75 13.44
CA LEU A 124 7.21 -3.44 12.84
C LEU A 124 8.65 -3.22 12.36
N ASP A 125 9.65 -3.75 13.07
CA ASP A 125 11.04 -3.70 12.60
C ASP A 125 11.25 -4.50 11.32
N LYS A 126 10.68 -5.71 11.24
CA LYS A 126 10.76 -6.56 10.04
C LYS A 126 10.02 -5.92 8.87
N ALA A 127 8.78 -5.45 9.10
CA ALA A 127 8.00 -4.76 8.10
C ALA A 127 8.74 -3.53 7.57
N ARG A 128 9.39 -2.76 8.44
CA ARG A 128 10.23 -1.64 8.03
C ARG A 128 11.41 -2.09 7.18
N GLN A 129 12.14 -3.10 7.62
CA GLN A 129 13.28 -3.64 6.89
C GLN A 129 12.87 -4.05 5.47
N ASP A 130 11.78 -4.79 5.35
CA ASP A 130 11.25 -5.24 4.06
C ASP A 130 10.74 -4.07 3.20
N ALA A 131 9.99 -3.13 3.80
CA ALA A 131 9.47 -1.96 3.10
C ALA A 131 10.59 -1.02 2.62
N THR A 132 11.79 -1.07 3.20
CA THR A 132 12.96 -0.27 2.75
C THR A 132 13.78 -0.92 1.64
N HIS A 133 13.34 -2.06 1.09
CA HIS A 133 14.02 -2.69 -0.02
C HIS A 133 14.15 -1.73 -1.21
N ARG A 134 15.27 -1.79 -1.94
CA ARG A 134 15.56 -0.80 -2.98
C ARG A 134 14.48 -0.80 -4.07
N GLU A 135 13.94 0.39 -4.34
CA GLU A 135 13.07 0.65 -5.48
C GLU A 135 13.80 1.49 -6.52
N ASP A 136 13.77 1.06 -7.77
CA ASP A 136 14.38 1.79 -8.89
C ASP A 136 13.40 2.76 -9.55
N ASP A 137 12.09 2.50 -9.47
CA ASP A 137 11.05 3.40 -9.96
C ASP A 137 10.92 4.63 -9.04
N PRO A 138 11.12 5.87 -9.55
CA PRO A 138 10.91 7.09 -8.79
C PRO A 138 9.55 7.18 -8.09
N TYR A 139 8.51 6.64 -8.71
CA TYR A 139 7.17 6.57 -8.17
C TYR A 139 7.09 5.71 -6.91
N LEU A 140 7.59 4.47 -7.01
CA LEU A 140 7.63 3.53 -5.90
C LEU A 140 8.51 4.04 -4.77
N ARG A 141 9.54 4.83 -5.06
CA ARG A 141 10.33 5.51 -4.01
C ARG A 141 9.51 6.52 -3.21
N SER A 142 8.58 7.27 -3.81
CA SER A 142 7.73 8.18 -3.05
C SER A 142 6.73 7.42 -2.18
N LEU A 143 6.12 6.38 -2.73
CA LEU A 143 5.26 5.48 -1.98
C LEU A 143 6.01 4.84 -0.80
N GLN A 144 7.22 4.33 -1.04
CA GLN A 144 8.08 3.75 -0.02
C GLN A 144 8.31 4.73 1.13
N ARG A 145 8.59 6.01 0.83
CA ARG A 145 8.78 7.04 1.87
C ARG A 145 7.53 7.18 2.75
N ASP A 146 6.35 7.25 2.14
CA ASP A 146 5.08 7.34 2.86
C ASP A 146 4.82 6.11 3.72
N ILE A 147 5.04 4.91 3.18
CA ILE A 147 4.90 3.64 3.90
C ILE A 147 5.83 3.61 5.11
N VAL A 148 7.13 3.85 4.88
CA VAL A 148 8.15 3.79 5.94
C VAL A 148 7.88 4.83 7.01
N HIS A 149 7.39 6.02 6.64
CA HIS A 149 6.98 7.05 7.59
C HIS A 149 5.90 6.52 8.57
N HIS A 150 4.82 5.94 8.05
CA HIS A 150 3.76 5.39 8.89
C HIS A 150 4.25 4.23 9.78
N ILE A 151 5.14 3.37 9.27
CA ILE A 151 5.75 2.31 10.09
C ILE A 151 6.60 2.92 11.22
N ASP A 152 7.34 4.00 10.95
CA ASP A 152 8.17 4.68 11.95
C ASP A 152 7.37 5.46 13.00
N GLU A 153 6.19 6.01 12.65
CA GLU A 153 5.25 6.56 13.63
C GLU A 153 4.65 5.45 14.50
N ALA A 154 4.23 4.33 13.91
CA ALA A 154 3.71 3.19 14.67
C ALA A 154 4.74 2.63 15.67
N ARG A 155 6.01 2.50 15.26
CA ARG A 155 7.11 2.06 16.15
C ARG A 155 7.26 2.97 17.35
N ARG A 156 7.27 4.29 17.12
CA ARG A 156 7.35 5.30 18.20
C ARG A 156 6.18 5.21 19.17
N ALA A 157 4.96 5.09 18.65
CA ALA A 157 3.77 4.95 19.47
C ALA A 157 3.79 3.68 20.33
N VAL A 158 4.28 2.55 19.79
CA VAL A 158 4.48 1.32 20.58
C VAL A 158 5.51 1.52 21.69
N ASP A 159 6.63 2.20 21.41
CA ASP A 159 7.68 2.45 22.40
C ASP A 159 7.16 3.33 23.58
N VAL A 160 6.28 4.30 23.28
CA VAL A 160 5.58 5.11 24.30
C VAL A 160 4.60 4.25 25.10
N ALA A 161 3.76 3.46 24.42
CA ALA A 161 2.79 2.59 25.08
C ALA A 161 3.44 1.59 26.05
N VAL A 162 4.58 1.00 25.67
CA VAL A 162 5.37 0.13 26.56
C VAL A 162 5.87 0.89 27.77
N SER A 163 6.40 2.10 27.57
CA SER A 163 6.93 2.93 28.66
C SER A 163 5.85 3.31 29.66
N ASP A 164 4.65 3.61 29.19
CA ASP A 164 3.52 3.98 30.02
C ASP A 164 2.89 2.76 30.74
N ALA A 165 2.88 1.59 30.10
CA ALA A 165 2.40 0.34 30.72
C ALA A 165 3.29 -0.17 31.86
N LEU A 166 4.56 0.26 31.89
CA LEU A 166 5.53 -0.08 32.93
C LEU A 166 5.55 0.91 34.10
N ARG A 167 4.77 2.00 34.05
CA ARG A 167 4.60 2.95 35.17
C ARG A 167 3.49 2.52 36.13
#